data_AF-A0A034V1N0-F1
#
_entry.id   AF-A0A034V1N0-F1
#
_cell.length_a   1.000
_cell.length_b   1.000
_cell.length_c   1.000
_cell.angle_alpha   90.00
_cell.angle_beta   90.00
_cell.angle_gamma   90.00
#
_symmetry.space_group_name_H-M   'P 1'
#
loop_
_entity.id
_entity.type
_entity.pdbx_description
1 polymer ?
#
loop_
_entity_poly.entity_id
_entity_poly.type
_entity_poly.pdbx_seq_one_letter_code
_entity_poly.pdbx_strand_id
1 'polypeptide(L)'
;RIDSPNYPLEYLADRECIWRISVPENRQVALKFQSFELENHDNCAYDYVEIRDGKDVDSQLIGIYCGYILPPNIKSNSNHMYIKFVSDGSVQKVGFSAVFLQELDECKFTNHGCQHECINTLGSYQC
;
A
#
# COMPACT_ATOMS: atom_id res chain seq x y z
N ARG A 1 -0.18 4.61 -10.33
CA ARG A 1 0.74 5.32 -9.42
C ARG A 1 -0.10 6.10 -8.41
N ILE A 2 0.38 6.24 -7.18
CA ILE A 2 -0.27 6.92 -6.07
C ILE A 2 0.81 7.76 -5.42
N ASP A 3 0.59 9.06 -5.34
CA ASP A 3 1.55 10.01 -4.83
C ASP A 3 0.89 10.85 -3.74
N SER A 4 1.65 11.26 -2.73
CA SER A 4 1.19 12.29 -1.79
C SER A 4 0.90 13.59 -2.55
N PRO A 5 0.00 14.45 -2.04
CA PRO A 5 -0.25 15.75 -2.63
C PRO A 5 1.05 16.54 -2.84
N ASN A 6 1.18 17.20 -3.99
CA ASN A 6 2.33 18.00 -4.41
C ASN A 6 3.65 17.27 -4.70
N TYR A 7 3.74 15.95 -4.53
CA TYR A 7 4.96 15.20 -4.85
C TYR A 7 5.48 15.52 -6.27
N PRO A 8 6.78 15.82 -6.47
CA PRO A 8 7.91 15.65 -5.55
C PRO A 8 8.24 16.88 -4.69
N LEU A 9 7.33 17.86 -4.58
CA LEU A 9 7.42 18.95 -3.60
C LEU A 9 6.79 18.51 -2.27
N GLU A 10 7.02 19.31 -1.23
CA GLU A 10 6.46 19.03 0.09
C GLU A 10 4.92 18.97 0.08
N TYR A 11 4.36 18.00 0.78
CA TYR A 11 2.90 17.91 0.97
C TYR A 11 2.39 19.08 1.81
N LEU A 12 1.10 19.37 1.70
CA LEU A 12 0.47 20.44 2.49
C LEU A 12 0.12 19.95 3.90
N ALA A 13 0.11 20.87 4.85
CA ALA A 13 -0.46 20.67 6.19
C ALA A 13 -1.97 20.37 6.14
N ASP A 14 -2.47 19.69 7.17
CA ASP A 14 -3.89 19.41 7.39
C ASP A 14 -4.55 18.77 6.16
N ARG A 15 -3.96 17.68 5.66
CA ARG A 15 -4.50 16.93 4.53
C ARG A 15 -4.89 15.54 4.94
N GLU A 16 -6.04 15.12 4.42
CA GLU A 16 -6.46 13.73 4.39
C GLU A 16 -6.69 13.34 2.93
N CYS A 17 -6.02 12.30 2.47
CA CYS A 17 -6.16 11.77 1.12
C CYS A 17 -6.44 10.28 1.19
N ILE A 18 -7.46 9.83 0.47
CA ILE A 18 -7.90 8.44 0.49
C ILE A 18 -7.90 7.90 -0.94
N TRP A 19 -7.27 6.75 -1.13
CA TRP A 19 -7.32 5.97 -2.36
C TRP A 19 -7.97 4.61 -2.08
N ARG A 20 -8.98 4.28 -2.88
CA ARG A 20 -9.63 2.96 -2.89
C ARG A 20 -9.29 2.27 -4.19
N ILE A 21 -8.38 1.31 -4.12
CA ILE A 21 -7.95 0.53 -5.27
C ILE A 21 -8.87 -0.67 -5.40
N SER A 22 -9.37 -0.92 -6.60
CA SER A 22 -10.15 -2.11 -6.94
C SER A 22 -9.56 -2.74 -8.20
N VAL A 23 -9.29 -4.04 -8.15
CA VAL A 23 -8.84 -4.84 -9.30
C VAL A 23 -9.88 -5.95 -9.57
N PRO A 24 -9.82 -6.64 -10.73
CA PRO A 24 -10.72 -7.77 -11.01
C PRO A 24 -10.73 -8.83 -9.88
N GLU A 25 -11.84 -9.55 -9.71
CA GLU A 25 -12.04 -10.48 -8.59
C GLU A 25 -11.02 -11.62 -8.50
N ASN A 26 -10.41 -11.98 -9.63
CA ASN A 26 -9.35 -12.99 -9.70
C ASN A 26 -7.94 -12.43 -9.46
N ARG A 27 -7.82 -11.18 -8.99
CA ARG A 27 -6.55 -10.51 -8.77
C ARG A 27 -6.47 -9.89 -7.39
N GLN A 28 -5.25 -9.69 -6.94
CA GLN A 28 -4.90 -9.01 -5.70
C GLN A 28 -4.18 -7.70 -6.03
N VAL A 29 -4.21 -6.74 -5.12
CA VAL A 29 -3.50 -5.49 -5.24
C VAL A 29 -2.12 -5.66 -4.59
N ALA A 30 -1.06 -5.43 -5.36
CA ALA A 30 0.28 -5.24 -4.82
C ALA A 30 0.64 -3.76 -4.82
N LEU A 31 1.21 -3.26 -3.73
CA LEU A 31 1.66 -1.88 -3.57
C LEU A 31 3.15 -1.87 -3.26
N LYS A 32 3.88 -1.02 -3.98
CA LYS A 32 5.31 -0.80 -3.80
C LYS A 32 5.62 0.69 -3.74
N PHE A 33 6.21 1.11 -2.63
CA PHE A 33 6.74 2.46 -2.50
C PHE A 33 8.04 2.62 -3.30
N GLN A 34 8.17 3.73 -4.00
CA GLN A 34 9.36 4.13 -4.75
C GLN A 34 10.16 5.21 -3.99
N SER A 35 9.45 6.02 -3.20
CA SER A 35 9.98 7.08 -2.35
C SER A 35 9.04 7.22 -1.15
N PHE A 36 9.62 7.51 0.02
CA PHE A 36 8.87 7.65 1.26
C PHE A 36 9.64 8.53 2.25
N GLU A 37 9.12 9.72 2.53
CA GLU A 37 9.63 10.65 3.52
C GLU A 37 8.45 11.44 4.11
N LEU A 38 8.03 11.07 5.32
CA LEU A 38 7.04 11.75 6.15
C LEU A 38 7.68 12.23 7.44
N GLU A 39 6.96 13.04 8.22
CA GLU A 39 7.36 13.32 9.60
C GLU A 39 7.57 12.01 10.37
N ASN A 40 8.66 11.94 11.14
CA ASN A 40 9.04 10.75 11.88
C ASN A 40 8.52 10.81 13.31
N HIS A 41 7.81 9.77 13.74
CA HIS A 41 7.31 9.64 15.11
C HIS A 41 7.21 8.17 15.51
N ASP A 42 7.47 7.84 16.78
CA ASP A 42 7.59 6.43 17.25
C ASP A 42 6.34 5.57 17.00
N ASN A 43 5.17 6.19 16.93
CA ASN A 43 3.89 5.54 16.65
C ASN A 43 3.11 6.15 15.48
N CYS A 44 3.77 6.99 14.66
CA CYS A 44 3.15 7.67 13.52
C CYS A 44 1.88 8.47 13.87
N ALA A 45 1.89 9.19 15.00
CA ALA A 45 0.74 9.96 15.46
C ALA A 45 0.49 11.28 14.70
N TYR A 46 1.48 11.78 13.98
CA TYR A 46 1.38 13.02 13.20
C TYR A 46 1.06 12.70 11.74
N ASP A 47 2.09 12.64 10.89
CA ASP A 47 1.95 12.30 9.48
C ASP A 47 2.10 10.80 9.24
N TYR A 48 1.18 10.20 8.48
CA TYR A 48 1.22 8.76 8.24
C TYR A 48 0.51 8.32 6.97
N VAL A 49 0.90 7.14 6.49
CA VAL A 49 0.16 6.36 5.51
C VAL A 49 -0.36 5.08 6.17
N GLU A 50 -1.69 4.96 6.19
CA GLU A 50 -2.42 3.79 6.67
C GLU A 50 -2.87 2.95 5.48
N ILE A 51 -2.64 1.63 5.56
CA ILE A 51 -2.97 0.69 4.49
C ILE A 51 -3.82 -0.45 5.07
N ARG A 52 -4.93 -0.74 4.40
CA ARG A 52 -5.88 -1.79 4.78
C ARG A 52 -6.19 -2.74 3.63
N ASP A 53 -6.39 -4.01 3.98
CA ASP A 53 -6.79 -5.08 3.07
C ASP A 53 -8.31 -5.12 2.93
N GLY A 54 -8.82 -4.36 1.97
CA GLY A 54 -10.25 -4.28 1.69
C GLY A 54 -10.68 -2.95 1.10
N LYS A 55 -11.99 -2.66 1.21
CA LYS A 55 -12.66 -1.55 0.50
C LYS A 55 -12.66 -0.24 1.28
N ASP A 56 -12.54 -0.30 2.59
CA ASP A 56 -12.91 0.80 3.48
C ASP A 56 -12.08 0.82 4.77
N VAL A 57 -12.43 1.76 5.65
CA VAL A 57 -11.75 2.02 6.92
C VAL A 57 -11.94 0.89 7.93
N ASP A 58 -12.98 0.07 7.80
CA ASP A 58 -13.26 -1.04 8.70
C ASP A 58 -12.53 -2.33 8.28
N SER A 59 -11.89 -2.30 7.11
CA SER A 59 -11.10 -3.40 6.58
C SER A 59 -9.84 -3.67 7.41
N GLN A 60 -9.29 -4.89 7.30
CA GLN A 60 -8.16 -5.34 8.11
C GLN A 60 -6.95 -4.42 7.93
N LEU A 61 -6.39 -3.90 9.03
CA LEU A 61 -5.18 -3.08 9.00
C LEU A 61 -3.97 -3.94 8.59
N ILE A 62 -3.29 -3.51 7.53
CA ILE A 62 -1.99 -4.07 7.13
C ILE A 62 -0.87 -3.35 7.90
N GLY A 63 -0.92 -2.03 7.95
CA GLY A 63 0.08 -1.24 8.67
C GLY A 63 -0.16 0.26 8.57
N ILE A 64 0.54 0.98 9.46
CA ILE A 64 0.64 2.44 9.50
C ILE A 64 2.13 2.77 9.39
N TYR A 65 2.49 3.67 8.49
CA TYR A 65 3.88 3.97 8.14
C TYR A 65 4.14 5.47 8.18
N CYS A 66 5.31 5.87 8.68
CA CYS A 66 5.80 7.25 8.74
C CYS A 66 7.34 7.29 8.78
N GLY A 67 7.92 8.48 8.84
CA GLY A 67 9.36 8.67 8.76
C GLY A 67 9.94 8.45 7.35
N TYR A 68 11.17 7.96 7.29
CA TYR A 68 11.99 7.90 6.06
C TYR A 68 12.39 6.48 5.67
N ILE A 69 11.94 5.47 6.41
CA ILE A 69 12.17 4.07 6.07
C ILE A 69 11.12 3.65 5.06
N LEU A 70 11.57 3.13 3.92
CA LEU A 70 10.68 2.65 2.87
C LEU A 70 9.79 1.52 3.42
N PRO A 71 8.44 1.62 3.30
CA PRO A 71 7.56 0.53 3.70
C PRO A 71 7.86 -0.77 2.90
N PRO A 72 7.59 -1.95 3.47
CA PRO A 72 7.75 -3.21 2.75
C PRO A 72 6.82 -3.28 1.53
N ASN A 73 7.09 -4.21 0.61
CA ASN A 73 6.14 -4.52 -0.44
C ASN A 73 4.89 -5.13 0.19
N ILE A 74 3.73 -4.59 -0.18
CA ILE A 74 2.44 -4.98 0.41
C ILE A 74 1.60 -5.68 -0.65
N LYS A 75 0.95 -6.79 -0.29
CA LYS A 75 0.01 -7.51 -1.13
C LYS A 75 -1.27 -7.71 -0.34
N SER A 76 -2.42 -7.35 -0.93
CA SER A 76 -3.72 -7.59 -0.33
C SER A 76 -4.12 -9.07 -0.46
N ASN A 77 -4.94 -9.57 0.45
CA ASN A 77 -5.58 -10.87 0.29
C ASN A 77 -6.86 -10.77 -0.56
N SER A 78 -7.49 -9.60 -0.59
CA SER A 78 -8.65 -9.29 -1.42
C SER A 78 -8.28 -8.63 -2.75
N ASN A 79 -9.27 -8.40 -3.61
CA ASN A 79 -9.13 -7.59 -4.83
C ASN A 79 -9.28 -6.07 -4.58
N HIS A 80 -9.20 -5.65 -3.31
CA HIS A 80 -9.34 -4.26 -2.90
C HIS A 80 -8.20 -3.86 -1.97
N MET A 81 -7.81 -2.60 -2.02
CA MET A 81 -6.87 -2.02 -1.05
C MET A 81 -7.29 -0.58 -0.75
N TYR A 82 -7.35 -0.27 0.54
CA TYR A 82 -7.64 1.06 1.02
C TYR A 82 -6.34 1.68 1.54
N ILE A 83 -6.03 2.89 1.06
CA ILE A 83 -4.85 3.65 1.44
C ILE A 83 -5.31 5.02 1.91
N LYS A 84 -4.86 5.44 3.09
CA LYS A 84 -5.14 6.76 3.66
C LYS A 84 -3.85 7.45 4.03
N PHE A 85 -3.64 8.66 3.52
CA PHE A 85 -2.57 9.56 3.94
C PHE A 85 -3.15 10.68 4.80
N VAL A 86 -2.50 10.97 5.91
CA VAL A 86 -2.82 12.10 6.80
C VAL A 86 -1.57 12.93 7.04
N SER A 87 -1.74 14.26 7.02
CA SER A 87 -0.75 15.21 7.53
C SER A 87 -1.36 16.14 8.60
N ASP A 88 -0.55 16.47 9.60
CA ASP A 88 -0.89 17.41 10.66
C ASP A 88 -0.58 18.87 10.26
N GLY A 89 -0.65 19.79 11.23
CA GLY A 89 -0.45 21.22 11.01
C GLY A 89 1.01 21.65 10.74
N SER A 90 2.00 20.75 10.83
CA SER A 90 3.42 21.08 10.84
C SER A 90 4.31 20.04 10.15
N VAL A 91 5.62 20.33 10.09
CA VAL A 91 6.70 19.41 9.63
C VAL A 91 6.41 18.67 8.32
N GLN A 92 6.13 19.44 7.26
CA GLN A 92 5.95 18.86 5.94
C GLN A 92 7.27 18.28 5.38
N LYS A 93 7.13 17.24 4.57
CA LYS A 93 8.22 16.55 3.87
C LYS A 93 7.85 16.31 2.42
N VAL A 94 8.78 15.77 1.64
CA VAL A 94 8.57 15.45 0.21
C VAL A 94 7.42 14.47 -0.01
N GLY A 95 7.08 13.64 1.00
CA GLY A 95 5.96 12.74 0.94
C GLY A 95 6.32 11.38 0.36
N PHE A 96 5.42 10.78 -0.41
CA PHE A 96 5.62 9.45 -0.96
C PHE A 96 5.20 9.34 -2.42
N SER A 97 5.81 8.38 -3.10
CA SER A 97 5.40 7.91 -4.43
C SER A 97 5.34 6.40 -4.39
N ALA A 98 4.22 5.83 -4.82
CA ALA A 98 3.99 4.39 -4.86
C ALA A 98 3.38 3.95 -6.19
N VAL A 99 3.68 2.72 -6.57
CA VAL A 99 3.05 2.04 -7.70
C VAL A 99 2.22 0.88 -7.18
N PHE A 100 1.01 0.75 -7.71
CA PHE A 100 0.20 -0.44 -7.49
C PHE A 100 0.20 -1.29 -8.76
N LEU A 101 0.14 -2.59 -8.57
CA LEU A 101 0.09 -3.61 -9.60
C LEU A 101 -1.07 -4.57 -9.29
N GLN A 102 -1.59 -5.19 -10.34
CA GLN A 102 -2.59 -6.23 -10.21
C GLN A 102 -1.89 -7.60 -10.32
N GLU A 103 -1.98 -8.40 -9.28
CA GLU A 103 -1.32 -9.70 -9.17
C GLU A 103 -2.36 -10.81 -9.36
N LEU A 104 -2.07 -11.80 -10.21
CA LEU A 104 -2.88 -13.01 -10.26
C LEU A 104 -2.46 -13.91 -9.10
N ASP A 105 -3.40 -14.57 -8.45
CA ASP A 105 -3.08 -15.66 -7.52
C ASP A 105 -3.10 -16.97 -8.32
N GLU A 106 -1.96 -17.34 -8.91
CA GLU A 106 -1.86 -18.52 -9.75
C GLU A 106 -2.21 -19.80 -8.98
N CYS A 107 -1.92 -19.84 -7.68
CA CYS A 107 -2.25 -20.95 -6.81
C CYS A 107 -3.78 -21.16 -6.68
N LYS A 108 -4.58 -20.10 -6.79
CA LYS A 108 -6.05 -20.19 -6.71
C LYS A 108 -6.73 -20.29 -8.06
N PHE A 109 -6.22 -19.58 -9.06
CA PHE A 109 -6.95 -19.33 -10.31
C PHE A 109 -6.37 -20.04 -11.52
N THR A 110 -5.26 -20.78 -11.37
CA THR A 110 -4.66 -21.53 -12.48
C THR A 110 -4.36 -22.97 -12.09
N ASN A 111 -4.25 -23.85 -13.10
CA ASN A 111 -3.65 -25.17 -12.91
C ASN A 111 -2.11 -25.00 -12.90
N HIS A 112 -1.59 -24.58 -11.74
CA HIS A 112 -0.21 -24.15 -11.53
C HIS A 112 0.82 -25.31 -11.56
N GLY A 113 0.37 -26.58 -11.60
CA GLY A 113 1.25 -27.73 -11.81
C GLY A 113 2.21 -28.08 -10.67
N CYS A 114 2.05 -27.50 -9.47
CA CYS A 114 2.85 -27.88 -8.31
C CYS A 114 2.47 -29.28 -7.82
N GLN A 115 3.46 -30.14 -7.55
CA GLN A 115 3.24 -31.47 -6.96
C GLN A 115 2.86 -31.39 -5.48
N HIS A 116 3.32 -30.35 -4.78
CA HIS A 116 3.07 -30.11 -3.35
C HIS A 116 2.48 -28.70 -3.14
N GLU A 117 3.02 -27.94 -2.20
CA GLU A 117 2.53 -26.61 -1.84
C GLU A 117 2.77 -25.60 -2.98
N CYS A 118 1.80 -24.70 -3.17
CA CYS A 118 1.92 -23.56 -4.06
C CYS A 118 1.95 -22.29 -3.21
N ILE A 119 3.02 -21.51 -3.36
CA ILE A 119 3.23 -20.26 -2.65
C ILE A 119 3.08 -19.13 -3.66
N ASN A 120 2.01 -18.35 -3.53
CA ASN A 120 1.77 -17.18 -4.35
C ASN A 120 2.73 -16.05 -3.93
N THR A 121 3.59 -15.59 -4.84
CA THR A 121 4.59 -14.54 -4.61
C THR A 121 4.22 -13.25 -5.33
N LEU A 122 5.05 -12.20 -5.22
CA LEU A 122 4.80 -10.95 -5.94
C LEU A 122 5.34 -11.10 -7.38
N GLY A 123 4.43 -11.05 -8.36
CA GLY A 123 4.72 -11.20 -9.79
C GLY A 123 4.73 -12.64 -10.30
N SER A 124 4.57 -13.66 -9.44
CA SER A 124 4.65 -15.08 -9.82
C SER A 124 4.17 -16.01 -8.68
N TYR A 125 4.36 -17.32 -8.83
CA TYR A 125 4.16 -18.33 -7.80
C TYR A 125 5.36 -19.29 -7.74
N GLN A 126 5.49 -19.99 -6.61
CA GLN A 126 6.52 -21.00 -6.40
C GLN A 126 5.89 -22.33 -5.98
N CYS A 127 6.51 -23.40 -6.46
CA CYS A 127 6.47 -24.72 -5.86
C CYS A 127 7.84 -24.94 -5.18
#